data_AF-A0A2D5XKR0-F1
#
_entry.id   AF-A0A2D5XKR0-F1
#
_cell.length_a   1.000
_cell.length_b   1.000
_cell.length_c   1.000
_cell.angle_alpha   90.00
_cell.angle_beta   90.00
_cell.angle_gamma   90.00
#
_symmetry.space_group_name_H-M   'P 1'
#
loop_
_entity.id
_entity.type
_entity.pdbx_description
1 polymer ?
#
loop_
_entity_poly.entity_id
_entity_poly.type
_entity_poly.pdbx_seq_one_letter_code
_entity_poly.pdbx_strand_id
1 'polypeptide(L)'
;MKPPTEASQTELVPFLAPDLAAELPAFEAFFKAFGFKQIHGRIWGLLVLAGKPMSSKEIAAELAISSGATSTTLKELIDWGAVHSTFDPPRRCNLHAAVENTLSIVATVLRRREQVAFQNFREGANRALDVIRKRHGNKDPRVLTLRSVLSTCDIADAVMQLVFSSVHGALGDPQSLLSKAIGTALKVGGVALPGARKQRAFEDLSGTDLANEEFLEGAILKPKKTEPEQSGGDNRDG
;
A
#
# COMPACT_ATOMS: atom_id res chain seq x y z
N MET A 1 -32.18 0.62 49.30
CA MET A 1 -31.72 1.71 48.41
C MET A 1 -30.31 1.34 47.96
N LYS A 2 -30.17 0.84 46.73
CA LYS A 2 -28.88 0.38 46.17
C LYS A 2 -28.22 1.59 45.49
N PRO A 3 -26.95 1.91 45.74
CA PRO A 3 -26.31 3.02 45.03
C PRO A 3 -26.20 2.70 43.53
N PRO A 4 -26.26 3.72 42.65
CA PRO A 4 -26.17 3.51 41.21
C PRO A 4 -24.76 3.06 40.85
N THR A 5 -24.69 1.97 40.11
CA THR A 5 -23.50 1.46 39.42
C THR A 5 -22.93 2.57 38.53
N GLU A 6 -21.77 3.11 38.92
CA GLU A 6 -20.96 3.98 38.06
C GLU A 6 -20.65 3.23 36.76
N ALA A 7 -21.17 3.78 35.66
CA ALA A 7 -20.78 3.36 34.33
C ALA A 7 -19.28 3.67 34.18
N SER A 8 -18.47 2.62 34.14
CA SER A 8 -17.05 2.71 33.80
C SER A 8 -16.93 3.22 32.36
N GLN A 9 -16.74 4.53 32.23
CA GLN A 9 -16.36 5.16 30.97
C GLN A 9 -14.89 4.82 30.75
N THR A 10 -14.64 3.73 30.02
CA THR A 10 -13.31 3.47 29.45
C THR A 10 -12.92 4.67 28.60
N GLU A 11 -11.99 5.50 29.09
CA GLU A 11 -11.34 6.52 28.27
C GLU A 11 -10.77 5.82 27.03
N LEU A 12 -11.43 6.03 25.89
CA LEU A 12 -10.95 5.56 24.60
C LEU A 12 -9.73 6.40 24.26
N VAL A 13 -8.55 5.88 24.58
CA VAL A 13 -7.29 6.46 24.12
C VAL A 13 -7.37 6.62 22.60
N PRO A 14 -7.11 7.82 22.05
CA PRO A 14 -7.14 8.05 20.62
C PRO A 14 -6.25 7.04 19.89
N PHE A 15 -6.70 6.51 18.76
CA PHE A 15 -5.87 5.62 17.95
C PHE A 15 -4.64 6.34 17.40
N LEU A 16 -4.76 7.64 17.16
CA LEU A 16 -3.72 8.49 16.61
C LEU A 16 -3.21 9.47 17.66
N ALA A 17 -1.89 9.48 17.87
CA ALA A 17 -1.27 10.45 18.77
C ALA A 17 -1.51 11.89 18.26
N PRO A 18 -1.70 12.89 19.15
CA PRO A 18 -2.10 14.25 18.73
C PRO A 18 -1.13 14.94 17.78
N ASP A 19 0.17 14.67 17.93
CA ASP A 19 1.24 15.15 17.05
C ASP A 19 1.13 14.56 15.64
N LEU A 20 0.84 13.26 15.51
CA LEU A 20 0.57 12.64 14.21
C LEU A 20 -0.76 13.12 13.61
N ALA A 21 -1.79 13.32 14.44
CA ALA A 21 -3.07 13.85 13.99
C ALA A 21 -2.93 15.25 13.37
N ALA A 22 -1.98 16.06 13.85
CA ALA A 22 -1.67 17.38 13.29
C ALA A 22 -1.12 17.32 11.86
N GLU A 23 -0.60 16.16 11.41
CA GLU A 23 -0.04 15.97 10.07
C GLU A 23 -1.09 15.54 9.02
N LEU A 24 -2.31 15.16 9.43
CA LEU A 24 -3.40 14.80 8.49
C LEU A 24 -3.62 15.81 7.36
N PRO A 25 -3.53 17.15 7.56
CA PRO A 25 -3.63 18.12 6.48
C PRO A 25 -2.61 17.93 5.34
N ALA A 26 -1.41 17.39 5.61
CA ALA A 26 -0.42 17.11 4.57
C ALA A 26 -0.91 15.99 3.63
N PHE A 27 -1.52 14.94 4.19
CA PHE A 27 -2.13 13.84 3.44
C PHE A 27 -3.35 14.30 2.64
N GLU A 28 -4.18 15.16 3.25
CA GLU A 28 -5.30 15.81 2.57
C GLU A 28 -4.84 16.64 1.37
N ALA A 29 -3.77 17.43 1.53
CA ALA A 29 -3.20 18.24 0.48
C ALA A 29 -2.63 17.39 -0.67
N PHE A 30 -1.94 16.29 -0.33
CA PHE A 30 -1.44 15.33 -1.32
C PHE A 30 -2.58 14.76 -2.17
N PHE A 31 -3.64 14.25 -1.54
CA PHE A 31 -4.81 13.71 -2.26
C PHE A 31 -5.53 14.78 -3.10
N LYS A 32 -5.63 16.01 -2.59
CA LYS A 32 -6.23 17.13 -3.31
C LYS A 32 -5.43 17.49 -4.57
N ALA A 33 -4.09 17.39 -4.54
CA ALA A 33 -3.25 17.63 -5.72
C ALA A 33 -3.56 16.66 -6.87
N PHE A 34 -4.00 15.45 -6.54
CA PHE A 34 -4.51 14.46 -7.50
C PHE A 34 -6.03 14.46 -7.61
N GLY A 35 -6.72 15.56 -7.28
CA GLY A 35 -8.15 15.78 -7.51
C GLY A 35 -9.11 14.91 -6.69
N PHE A 36 -8.64 14.31 -5.58
CA PHE A 36 -9.54 13.66 -4.63
C PHE A 36 -10.20 14.69 -3.70
N LYS A 37 -11.28 14.26 -3.02
CA LYS A 37 -11.90 15.04 -1.94
C LYS A 37 -10.99 15.00 -0.70
N GLN A 38 -11.00 16.05 0.10
CA GLN A 38 -10.23 16.14 1.37
C GLN A 38 -10.38 14.90 2.25
N ILE A 39 -11.60 14.39 2.40
CA ILE A 39 -11.90 13.21 3.23
C ILE A 39 -11.15 11.94 2.82
N HIS A 40 -10.77 11.79 1.53
CA HIS A 40 -9.97 10.65 1.07
C HIS A 40 -8.58 10.68 1.69
N GLY A 41 -7.90 11.83 1.59
CA GLY A 41 -6.58 12.00 2.17
C GLY A 41 -6.59 11.92 3.69
N ARG A 42 -7.69 12.36 4.34
CA ARG A 42 -7.84 12.25 5.78
C ARG A 42 -7.96 10.79 6.26
N ILE A 43 -8.81 9.97 5.61
CA ILE A 43 -8.93 8.54 5.93
C ILE A 43 -7.64 7.80 5.60
N TRP A 44 -7.07 8.04 4.42
CA TRP A 44 -5.83 7.39 4.02
C TRP A 44 -4.66 7.76 4.95
N GLY A 45 -4.52 9.04 5.29
CA GLY A 45 -3.51 9.53 6.24
C GLY A 45 -3.68 8.91 7.62
N LEU A 46 -4.91 8.79 8.13
CA LEU A 46 -5.16 8.07 9.38
C LEU A 46 -4.66 6.63 9.30
N LEU A 47 -5.00 5.89 8.24
CA LEU A 47 -4.59 4.50 8.08
C LEU A 47 -3.07 4.34 7.99
N VAL A 48 -2.38 5.29 7.35
CA VAL A 48 -0.91 5.33 7.29
C VAL A 48 -0.31 5.58 8.68
N LEU A 49 -0.81 6.60 9.38
CA LEU A 49 -0.21 7.06 10.64
C LEU A 49 -0.58 6.17 11.85
N ALA A 50 -1.73 5.49 11.81
CA ALA A 50 -2.16 4.57 12.85
C ALA A 50 -1.28 3.31 12.92
N GLY A 51 -0.54 2.99 11.85
CA GLY A 51 0.38 1.86 11.78
C GLY A 51 -0.28 0.49 11.92
N LYS A 52 -1.61 0.40 11.85
CA LYS A 52 -2.38 -0.85 11.94
C LYS A 52 -3.69 -0.76 11.15
N PRO A 53 -4.21 -1.90 10.65
CA PRO A 53 -5.52 -1.93 10.02
C PRO A 53 -6.63 -1.50 10.99
N MET A 54 -7.60 -0.74 10.50
CA MET A 54 -8.72 -0.21 11.30
C MET A 54 -10.06 -0.61 10.68
N SER A 55 -11.05 -0.91 11.51
CA SER A 55 -12.44 -1.08 11.08
C SER A 55 -13.07 0.25 10.69
N SER A 56 -14.13 0.22 9.88
CA SER A 56 -14.88 1.43 9.52
C SER A 56 -15.44 2.17 10.74
N LYS A 57 -15.74 1.45 11.83
CA LYS A 57 -16.22 2.07 13.08
C LYS A 57 -15.11 2.82 13.81
N GLU A 58 -13.91 2.24 13.88
CA GLU A 58 -12.74 2.90 14.48
C GLU A 58 -12.36 4.15 13.68
N ILE A 59 -12.35 4.09 12.34
CA ILE A 59 -12.07 5.24 11.46
C ILE A 59 -13.11 6.36 11.65
N ALA A 60 -14.40 6.00 11.68
CA ALA A 60 -15.47 6.97 11.87
C ALA A 60 -15.37 7.69 13.22
N ALA A 61 -15.06 6.94 14.28
CA ALA A 61 -14.87 7.48 15.62
C ALA A 61 -13.64 8.39 15.70
N GLU A 62 -12.50 7.94 15.20
CA GLU A 62 -11.23 8.67 15.28
C GLU A 62 -11.29 10.00 14.51
N LEU A 63 -11.93 10.02 13.34
CA LEU A 63 -12.05 11.23 12.53
C LEU A 63 -13.30 12.07 12.83
N ALA A 64 -14.15 11.63 13.77
CA ALA A 64 -15.43 12.24 14.07
C ALA A 64 -16.32 12.49 12.83
N ILE A 65 -16.40 11.49 11.94
CA ILE A 65 -17.20 11.52 10.71
C ILE A 65 -18.32 10.48 10.75
N SER A 66 -19.35 10.66 9.92
CA SER A 66 -20.47 9.72 9.89
C SER A 66 -20.07 8.34 9.34
N SER A 67 -20.78 7.30 9.77
CA SER A 67 -20.60 5.94 9.24
C SER A 67 -20.85 5.85 7.74
N GLY A 68 -21.84 6.60 7.24
CA GLY A 68 -22.14 6.72 5.81
C GLY A 68 -21.00 7.37 5.01
N ALA A 69 -20.46 8.50 5.50
CA ALA A 69 -19.32 9.16 4.86
C ALA A 69 -18.07 8.26 4.87
N THR A 70 -17.82 7.57 5.98
CA THR A 70 -16.72 6.62 6.11
C THR A 70 -16.84 5.47 5.11
N SER A 71 -18.02 4.85 5.03
CA SER A 71 -18.24 3.69 4.16
C SER A 71 -18.13 4.05 2.68
N THR A 72 -18.72 5.18 2.27
CA THR A 72 -18.61 5.67 0.89
C THR A 72 -17.16 5.99 0.53
N THR A 73 -16.44 6.70 1.41
CA THR A 73 -15.06 7.08 1.14
C THR A 73 -14.12 5.86 1.11
N LEU A 74 -14.31 4.89 2.00
CA LEU A 74 -13.55 3.64 1.97
C LEU A 74 -13.81 2.86 0.68
N LYS A 75 -15.06 2.77 0.23
CA LYS A 75 -15.38 2.16 -1.06
C LYS A 75 -14.67 2.88 -2.20
N GLU A 76 -14.73 4.20 -2.25
CA GLU A 76 -14.02 5.01 -3.25
C GLU A 76 -12.51 4.72 -3.19
N LEU A 77 -11.88 4.75 -2.01
CA LEU A 77 -10.45 4.48 -1.82
C LEU A 77 -10.05 3.06 -2.23
N ILE A 78 -10.90 2.06 -1.98
CA ILE A 78 -10.68 0.67 -2.44
C ILE A 78 -10.75 0.60 -3.97
N ASP A 79 -11.77 1.23 -4.58
CA ASP A 79 -11.94 1.27 -6.04
C ASP A 79 -10.76 1.98 -6.74
N TRP A 80 -10.12 2.92 -6.06
CA TRP A 80 -8.92 3.62 -6.54
C TRP A 80 -7.60 2.88 -6.23
N GLY A 81 -7.65 1.76 -5.49
CA GLY A 81 -6.48 1.00 -5.07
C GLY A 81 -5.61 1.71 -4.02
N ALA A 82 -6.20 2.64 -3.26
CA ALA A 82 -5.53 3.37 -2.18
C ALA A 82 -5.64 2.66 -0.83
N VAL A 83 -6.65 1.82 -0.66
CA VAL A 83 -6.91 1.04 0.57
C VAL A 83 -7.21 -0.40 0.19
N HIS A 84 -6.71 -1.36 0.97
CA HIS A 84 -7.16 -2.74 0.91
C HIS A 84 -8.04 -3.07 2.13
N SER A 85 -8.98 -3.97 1.93
CA SER A 85 -9.93 -4.40 2.96
C SER A 85 -9.87 -5.92 3.10
N THR A 86 -9.73 -6.40 4.34
CA THR A 86 -9.68 -7.83 4.66
C THR A 86 -10.68 -8.13 5.78
N PHE A 87 -11.45 -9.21 5.63
CA PHE A 87 -12.37 -9.63 6.67
C PHE A 87 -11.60 -10.20 7.86
N ASP A 88 -11.88 -9.70 9.06
CA ASP A 88 -11.34 -10.19 10.31
C ASP A 88 -12.40 -11.05 11.03
N PRO A 89 -12.22 -12.39 11.07
CA PRO A 89 -13.19 -13.29 11.70
C PRO A 89 -13.42 -13.01 13.20
N PRO A 90 -12.39 -12.73 14.03
CA PRO A 90 -12.58 -12.42 15.44
C PRO A 90 -13.46 -11.20 15.70
N ARG A 91 -13.21 -10.08 15.01
CA ARG A 91 -13.99 -8.84 15.15
C ARG A 91 -15.27 -8.85 14.31
N ARG A 92 -15.45 -9.86 13.45
CA ARG A 92 -16.57 -10.01 12.50
C ARG A 92 -16.80 -8.75 11.66
N CYS A 93 -15.73 -8.11 11.22
CA CYS A 93 -15.81 -6.90 10.41
C CYS A 93 -14.64 -6.82 9.43
N ASN A 94 -14.75 -5.93 8.45
CA ASN A 94 -13.65 -5.63 7.55
C ASN A 94 -12.68 -4.66 8.21
N LEU A 95 -11.39 -5.01 8.19
CA LEU A 95 -10.28 -4.14 8.54
C LEU A 95 -9.68 -3.55 7.27
N HIS A 96 -9.39 -2.26 7.31
CA HIS A 96 -8.91 -1.45 6.20
C HIS A 96 -7.48 -1.01 6.49
N ALA A 97 -6.61 -1.08 5.49
CA ALA A 97 -5.24 -0.58 5.58
C ALA A 97 -4.84 0.14 4.29
N ALA A 98 -3.98 1.15 4.44
CA ALA A 98 -3.48 1.94 3.33
C ALA A 98 -2.55 1.11 2.45
N VAL A 99 -2.65 1.28 1.14
CA VAL A 99 -1.66 0.76 0.20
C VAL A 99 -0.37 1.57 0.35
N GLU A 100 0.73 0.90 0.68
CA GLU A 100 2.03 1.52 0.96
C GLU A 100 2.60 2.26 -0.26
N ASN A 101 2.30 1.78 -1.45
CA ASN A 101 2.84 2.33 -2.68
C ASN A 101 1.98 3.48 -3.21
N THR A 102 2.39 4.71 -2.89
CA THR A 102 1.67 5.90 -3.35
C THR A 102 1.71 6.08 -4.88
N LEU A 103 2.77 5.60 -5.55
CA LEU A 103 2.91 5.72 -7.00
C LEU A 103 1.87 4.89 -7.76
N SER A 104 1.46 3.73 -7.23
CA SER A 104 0.35 2.94 -7.83
C SER A 104 -1.00 3.64 -7.71
N ILE A 105 -1.22 4.38 -6.61
CA ILE A 105 -2.44 5.19 -6.44
C ILE A 105 -2.46 6.30 -7.50
N VAL A 106 -1.37 7.05 -7.63
CA VAL A 106 -1.24 8.14 -8.60
C VAL A 106 -1.39 7.63 -10.03
N ALA A 107 -0.73 6.52 -10.38
CA ALA A 107 -0.83 5.92 -11.71
C ALA A 107 -2.26 5.49 -12.05
N THR A 108 -2.98 4.91 -11.09
CA THR A 108 -4.38 4.51 -11.28
C THR A 108 -5.28 5.72 -11.54
N VAL A 109 -5.08 6.82 -10.80
CA VAL A 109 -5.83 8.06 -10.97
C VAL A 109 -5.59 8.70 -12.32
N LEU A 110 -4.32 8.86 -12.69
CA LEU A 110 -3.93 9.45 -13.97
C LEU A 110 -4.49 8.61 -15.13
N ARG A 111 -4.32 7.28 -15.08
CA ARG A 111 -4.83 6.38 -16.12
C ARG A 111 -6.33 6.53 -16.31
N ARG A 112 -7.12 6.49 -15.23
CA ARG A 112 -8.58 6.54 -15.33
C ARG A 112 -9.08 7.90 -15.80
N ARG A 113 -8.42 9.00 -15.39
CA ARG A 113 -8.82 10.36 -15.80
C ARG A 113 -8.42 10.70 -17.22
N GLU A 114 -7.17 10.41 -17.59
CA GLU A 114 -6.67 10.66 -18.93
C GLU A 114 -7.46 9.85 -19.95
N GLN A 115 -7.76 8.58 -19.65
CA GLN A 115 -8.58 7.75 -20.54
C GLN A 115 -9.93 8.40 -20.86
N VAL A 116 -10.63 8.97 -19.88
CA VAL A 116 -11.92 9.63 -20.12
C VAL A 116 -11.74 10.92 -20.92
N ALA A 117 -10.76 11.76 -20.56
CA ALA A 117 -10.51 13.04 -21.21
C ALA A 117 -10.09 12.88 -22.68
N PHE A 118 -9.13 12.01 -22.95
CA PHE A 118 -8.63 11.73 -24.29
C PHE A 118 -9.71 11.11 -25.18
N GLN A 119 -10.51 10.18 -24.66
CA GLN A 119 -11.59 9.57 -25.46
C GLN A 119 -12.66 10.60 -25.84
N ASN A 120 -13.13 11.41 -24.88
CA ASN A 120 -14.10 12.46 -25.16
C ASN A 120 -13.58 13.45 -26.21
N PHE A 121 -12.32 13.85 -26.09
CA PHE A 121 -11.67 14.74 -27.06
C PHE A 121 -11.58 14.09 -28.44
N ARG A 122 -11.10 12.85 -28.51
CA ARG A 122 -10.94 12.09 -29.75
C ARG A 122 -12.26 11.95 -30.50
N GLU A 123 -13.33 11.61 -29.80
CA GLU A 123 -14.67 11.54 -30.40
C GLU A 123 -15.13 12.89 -30.94
N GLY A 124 -14.94 13.97 -30.17
CA GLY A 124 -15.27 15.33 -30.60
C GLY A 124 -14.49 15.77 -31.83
N ALA A 125 -13.18 15.53 -31.85
CA ALA A 125 -12.29 15.85 -32.96
C ALA A 125 -12.66 15.05 -34.23
N ASN A 126 -13.00 13.76 -34.10
CA ASN A 126 -13.45 12.95 -35.22
C ASN A 126 -14.79 13.45 -35.80
N ARG A 127 -15.75 13.79 -34.94
CA ARG A 127 -17.02 14.39 -35.40
C ARG A 127 -16.78 15.70 -36.16
N ALA A 128 -15.93 16.58 -35.62
CA ALA A 128 -15.58 17.83 -36.27
C ALA A 128 -14.87 17.60 -37.62
N LEU A 129 -13.93 16.67 -37.65
CA LEU A 129 -13.20 16.28 -38.87
C LEU A 129 -14.18 15.82 -39.95
N ASP A 130 -15.13 14.97 -39.61
CA ASP A 130 -16.13 14.46 -40.55
C ASP A 130 -17.03 15.56 -41.11
N VAL A 131 -17.53 16.47 -40.26
CA VAL A 131 -18.38 17.57 -40.72
C VAL A 131 -17.62 18.50 -41.66
N ILE A 132 -16.40 18.91 -41.29
CA ILE A 132 -15.61 19.85 -42.09
C ILE A 132 -15.18 19.19 -43.40
N ARG A 133 -14.70 17.94 -43.35
CA ARG A 133 -14.31 17.18 -44.54
C ARG A 133 -15.45 17.04 -45.54
N LYS A 134 -16.67 16.74 -45.07
CA LYS A 134 -17.86 16.61 -45.93
C LYS A 134 -18.25 17.94 -46.58
N ARG A 135 -18.09 19.07 -45.89
CA ARG A 135 -18.48 20.41 -46.39
C ARG A 135 -17.43 21.09 -47.25
N HIS A 136 -16.15 20.94 -46.91
CA HIS A 136 -15.06 21.73 -47.48
C HIS A 136 -13.96 20.89 -48.15
N GLY A 137 -14.10 19.56 -48.13
CA GLY A 137 -13.20 18.63 -48.78
C GLY A 137 -11.93 18.32 -47.98
N ASN A 138 -11.11 17.42 -48.54
CA ASN A 138 -9.96 16.84 -47.85
C ASN A 138 -8.74 17.78 -47.70
N LYS A 139 -8.70 18.86 -48.47
CA LYS A 139 -7.58 19.82 -48.50
C LYS A 139 -7.82 21.06 -47.63
N ASP A 140 -8.98 21.15 -46.97
CA ASP A 140 -9.26 22.23 -46.02
C ASP A 140 -8.19 22.23 -44.90
N PRO A 141 -7.54 23.36 -44.59
CA PRO A 141 -6.49 23.41 -43.57
C PRO A 141 -6.92 22.84 -42.21
N ARG A 142 -8.19 22.98 -41.82
CA ARG A 142 -8.72 22.44 -40.55
C ARG A 142 -8.80 20.92 -40.56
N VAL A 143 -9.06 20.30 -41.72
CA VAL A 143 -9.03 18.84 -41.89
C VAL A 143 -7.61 18.32 -41.69
N LEU A 144 -6.61 19.01 -42.25
CA LEU A 144 -5.20 18.66 -42.07
C LEU A 144 -4.78 18.80 -40.61
N THR A 145 -5.14 19.91 -39.95
CA THR A 145 -4.87 20.13 -38.53
C THR A 145 -5.52 19.06 -37.65
N LEU A 146 -6.81 18.76 -37.85
CA LEU A 146 -7.53 17.76 -37.05
C LEU A 146 -6.94 16.36 -37.24
N ARG A 147 -6.50 15.99 -38.45
CA ARG A 147 -5.77 14.74 -38.68
C ARG A 147 -4.45 14.70 -37.91
N SER A 148 -3.69 15.78 -37.95
CA SER A 148 -2.44 15.88 -37.17
C SER A 148 -2.70 15.75 -35.67
N VAL A 149 -3.73 16.44 -35.16
CA VAL A 149 -4.12 16.39 -33.74
C VAL A 149 -4.50 14.97 -33.33
N LEU A 150 -5.33 14.28 -34.12
CA LEU A 150 -5.73 12.91 -33.84
C LEU A 150 -4.53 11.94 -33.87
N SER A 151 -3.62 12.12 -34.81
CA SER A 151 -2.37 11.34 -34.85
C SER A 151 -1.50 11.56 -33.62
N THR A 152 -1.43 12.80 -33.10
CA THR A 152 -0.72 13.09 -31.85
C THR A 152 -1.41 12.44 -30.65
N CYS A 153 -2.75 12.38 -30.63
CA CYS A 153 -3.49 11.66 -29.58
C CYS A 153 -3.18 10.16 -29.59
N ASP A 154 -3.00 9.53 -30.75
CA ASP A 154 -2.60 8.12 -30.85
C ASP A 154 -1.22 7.87 -30.23
N ILE A 155 -0.27 8.76 -30.53
CA ILE A 155 1.08 8.70 -29.95
C ILE A 155 1.02 8.90 -28.43
N ALA A 156 0.24 9.88 -27.97
CA ALA A 156 0.08 10.17 -26.55
C ALA A 156 -0.50 8.96 -25.80
N ASP A 157 -1.54 8.31 -26.34
CA ASP A 157 -2.11 7.11 -25.72
C ASP A 157 -1.07 5.98 -25.65
N ALA A 158 -0.33 5.72 -26.73
CA ALA A 158 0.73 4.70 -26.73
C ALA A 158 1.82 4.98 -25.66
N VAL A 159 2.26 6.24 -25.55
CA VAL A 159 3.25 6.65 -24.52
C VAL A 159 2.68 6.48 -23.11
N MET A 160 1.44 6.88 -22.88
CA MET A 160 0.79 6.72 -21.57
C MET A 160 0.64 5.24 -21.19
N GLN A 161 0.21 4.38 -22.11
CA GLN A 161 0.13 2.94 -21.87
C GLN A 161 1.51 2.36 -21.51
N LEU A 162 2.56 2.76 -22.24
CA LEU A 162 3.94 2.34 -21.93
C LEU A 162 4.36 2.75 -20.51
N VAL A 163 4.10 3.99 -20.12
CA VAL A 163 4.42 4.51 -18.77
C VAL A 163 3.65 3.74 -17.70
N PHE A 164 2.34 3.57 -17.85
CA PHE A 164 1.52 2.88 -16.84
C PHE A 164 1.84 1.39 -16.74
N SER A 165 2.10 0.70 -17.86
CA SER A 165 2.56 -0.69 -17.86
C SER A 165 3.92 -0.83 -17.17
N SER A 166 4.84 0.13 -17.36
CA SER A 166 6.14 0.13 -16.69
C SER A 166 6.01 0.31 -15.19
N VAL A 167 5.14 1.23 -14.74
CA VAL A 167 4.85 1.44 -13.32
C VAL A 167 4.23 0.19 -12.71
N HIS A 168 3.27 -0.45 -13.39
CA HIS A 168 2.65 -1.67 -12.86
C HIS A 168 3.63 -2.85 -12.80
N GLY A 169 4.47 -3.04 -13.83
CA GLY A 169 5.50 -4.08 -13.84
C GLY A 169 6.62 -3.86 -12.81
N ALA A 170 7.04 -2.60 -12.62
CA ALA A 170 8.07 -2.26 -11.64
C ALA A 170 7.55 -2.22 -10.19
N LEU A 171 6.25 -2.10 -9.95
CA LEU A 171 5.67 -2.02 -8.60
C LEU A 171 4.92 -3.29 -8.18
N GLY A 172 4.49 -4.13 -9.13
CA GLY A 172 3.78 -5.38 -8.87
C GLY A 172 4.68 -6.59 -8.60
N ASP A 173 5.99 -6.47 -8.82
CA ASP A 173 6.96 -7.51 -8.48
C ASP A 173 7.59 -7.19 -7.11
N PRO A 174 7.30 -7.97 -6.04
CA PRO A 174 7.95 -7.79 -4.74
C PRO A 174 9.49 -7.96 -4.79
N GLN A 175 10.07 -8.46 -5.91
CA GLN A 175 11.51 -8.48 -6.19
C GLN A 175 11.98 -7.47 -7.26
N SER A 176 11.14 -6.50 -7.62
CA SER A 176 11.36 -5.57 -8.73
C SER A 176 12.74 -4.89 -8.70
N LEU A 177 13.30 -4.75 -9.91
CA LEU A 177 14.54 -4.05 -10.21
C LEU A 177 14.59 -2.62 -9.65
N LEU A 178 13.45 -1.97 -9.40
CA LEU A 178 13.39 -0.65 -8.75
C LEU A 178 13.77 -0.73 -7.26
N SER A 179 13.27 -1.74 -6.53
CA SER A 179 13.67 -2.00 -5.14
C SER A 179 15.15 -2.35 -5.06
N LYS A 180 15.65 -3.14 -6.02
CA LYS A 180 17.09 -3.44 -6.14
C LYS A 180 17.90 -2.20 -6.54
N ALA A 181 17.42 -1.34 -7.43
CA ALA A 181 18.13 -0.15 -7.87
C ALA A 181 18.20 0.92 -6.78
N ILE A 182 17.09 1.16 -6.07
CA ILE A 182 17.04 2.04 -4.90
C ILE A 182 17.90 1.46 -3.77
N GLY A 183 17.79 0.15 -3.50
CA GLY A 183 18.61 -0.54 -2.52
C GLY A 183 20.11 -0.48 -2.87
N THR A 184 20.48 -0.62 -4.13
CA THR A 184 21.88 -0.50 -4.59
C THR A 184 22.36 0.95 -4.47
N ALA A 185 21.53 1.93 -4.83
CA ALA A 185 21.85 3.35 -4.69
C ALA A 185 22.04 3.77 -3.21
N LEU A 186 21.19 3.30 -2.30
CA LEU A 186 21.33 3.51 -0.85
C LEU A 186 22.58 2.84 -0.27
N LYS A 187 22.95 1.66 -0.80
CA LYS A 187 24.12 0.90 -0.37
C LYS A 187 25.44 1.48 -0.89
N VAL A 188 25.42 2.08 -2.07
CA VAL A 188 26.56 2.84 -2.64
C VAL A 188 26.71 4.21 -1.94
N GLY A 189 25.62 4.78 -1.42
CA GLY A 189 25.63 6.07 -0.70
C GLY A 189 25.94 6.01 0.80
N GLY A 190 26.16 4.83 1.40
CA GLY A 190 26.62 4.69 2.79
C GLY A 190 25.60 5.09 3.88
N VAL A 191 24.30 5.19 3.56
CA VAL A 191 23.26 5.47 4.57
C VAL A 191 22.66 4.15 5.07
N ALA A 192 23.09 3.71 6.26
CA ALA A 192 22.46 2.59 6.95
C ALA A 192 21.05 2.99 7.41
N LEU A 193 20.03 2.24 6.98
CA LEU A 193 18.66 2.38 7.49
C LEU A 193 18.63 2.02 8.99
N PRO A 194 18.18 2.91 9.88
CA PRO A 194 17.81 2.53 11.23
C PRO A 194 16.52 1.70 11.15
N GLY A 195 16.55 0.43 11.58
CA GLY A 195 15.32 -0.33 11.87
C GLY A 195 14.94 -1.46 10.92
N ALA A 196 15.85 -2.03 10.14
CA ALA A 196 15.59 -3.30 9.43
C ALA A 196 15.51 -4.49 10.41
N ARG A 197 14.44 -4.55 11.22
CA ARG A 197 14.11 -5.71 12.06
C ARG A 197 13.20 -6.63 11.26
N LYS A 198 13.76 -7.80 10.90
CA LYS A 198 13.10 -8.94 10.24
C LYS A 198 11.61 -9.09 10.61
N GLN A 199 10.72 -8.92 9.65
CA GLN A 199 9.44 -9.63 9.61
C GLN A 199 9.74 -11.11 9.36
N ARG A 200 9.85 -11.88 10.44
CA ARG A 200 9.64 -13.32 10.47
C ARG A 200 8.91 -13.62 11.77
N ALA A 201 7.58 -13.62 11.71
CA ALA A 201 6.69 -14.28 12.68
C ALA A 201 5.24 -14.01 12.24
N PHE A 202 4.79 -14.64 11.16
CA PHE A 202 3.35 -14.79 10.90
C PHE A 202 2.98 -16.11 10.20
N GLU A 203 3.92 -17.06 10.03
CA GLU A 203 3.65 -18.34 9.37
C GLU A 203 3.58 -19.55 10.33
N ASP A 204 3.90 -19.41 11.62
CA ASP A 204 3.98 -20.57 12.55
C ASP A 204 2.73 -20.77 13.45
N LEU A 205 1.60 -20.12 13.18
CA LEU A 205 0.38 -20.25 14.01
C LEU A 205 -0.86 -20.79 13.26
N SER A 206 -0.67 -21.45 12.12
CA SER A 206 -1.73 -22.24 11.48
C SER A 206 -1.25 -23.66 11.20
N GLY A 207 -1.32 -24.53 12.21
CA GLY A 207 -1.00 -25.94 12.07
C GLY A 207 -1.04 -26.67 13.39
N THR A 208 -2.24 -26.90 13.92
CA THR A 208 -2.44 -27.95 14.90
C THR A 208 -2.35 -29.30 14.19
N ASP A 209 -1.46 -30.19 14.63
CA ASP A 209 -1.82 -31.61 14.65
C ASP A 209 -1.31 -32.28 15.93
N LEU A 210 -2.22 -33.08 16.48
CA LEU A 210 -2.12 -33.79 17.74
C LEU A 210 -1.47 -35.15 17.47
N ALA A 211 -0.46 -35.52 18.24
CA ALA A 211 -0.13 -36.88 18.68
C ALA A 211 1.39 -37.04 18.91
N ASN A 212 1.81 -37.08 20.17
CA ASN A 212 2.46 -38.25 20.75
C ASN A 212 2.79 -37.96 22.23
N GLU A 213 2.03 -38.63 23.08
CA GLU A 213 2.32 -38.92 24.48
C GLU A 213 3.47 -39.95 24.60
N GLU A 214 4.05 -40.03 25.80
CA GLU A 214 4.99 -41.05 26.30
C GLU A 214 6.47 -40.99 25.84
N PHE A 215 7.33 -40.39 26.66
CA PHE A 215 8.18 -41.20 27.55
C PHE A 215 8.76 -40.37 28.69
N LEU A 216 8.62 -40.92 29.89
CA LEU A 216 8.95 -40.38 31.20
C LEU A 216 10.44 -40.51 31.56
N GLU A 217 10.80 -39.71 32.56
CA GLU A 217 11.79 -40.00 33.61
C GLU A 217 13.31 -39.86 33.36
N GLY A 218 13.97 -39.22 34.33
CA GLY A 218 15.32 -39.66 34.73
C GLY A 218 16.32 -38.58 35.19
N ALA A 219 16.27 -38.24 36.49
CA ALA A 219 17.39 -37.92 37.40
C ALA A 219 18.43 -36.83 37.02
N ILE A 220 18.61 -35.74 37.79
CA ILE A 220 19.16 -35.62 39.16
C ILE A 220 20.62 -36.13 39.32
N LEU A 221 21.52 -35.14 39.50
CA LEU A 221 22.76 -35.10 40.30
C LEU A 221 24.03 -35.92 39.94
N LYS A 222 25.07 -35.13 39.58
CA LYS A 222 26.42 -35.03 40.20
C LYS A 222 27.63 -35.83 39.63
N PRO A 223 28.88 -35.34 39.91
CA PRO A 223 30.05 -35.39 39.01
C PRO A 223 31.26 -36.18 39.57
N LYS A 224 32.30 -36.41 38.74
CA LYS A 224 33.78 -36.37 39.02
C LYS A 224 34.53 -37.12 37.89
N LYS A 225 35.48 -36.48 37.19
CA LYS A 225 36.95 -36.32 37.44
C LYS A 225 37.82 -37.48 36.91
N THR A 226 38.80 -37.11 36.06
CA THR A 226 40.24 -37.54 35.96
C THR A 226 40.54 -39.04 35.94
N GLU A 227 41.37 -39.66 35.10
CA GLU A 227 42.59 -39.36 34.30
C GLU A 227 43.06 -40.76 33.75
N PRO A 228 44.27 -41.03 33.18
CA PRO A 228 45.16 -40.29 32.28
C PRO A 228 45.77 -41.17 31.14
N GLU A 229 46.65 -40.55 30.31
CA GLU A 229 47.82 -41.09 29.58
C GLU A 229 47.64 -42.18 28.47
N GLN A 230 48.36 -42.24 27.34
CA GLN A 230 49.75 -41.87 27.06
C GLN A 230 50.06 -41.87 25.53
N SER A 231 51.15 -41.16 25.15
CA SER A 231 52.14 -41.50 24.11
C SER A 231 51.93 -41.18 22.60
N GLY A 232 52.73 -40.23 22.09
CA GLY A 232 53.84 -40.57 21.17
C GLY A 232 53.92 -39.91 19.77
N GLY A 233 55.03 -39.22 19.51
CA GLY A 233 55.62 -38.90 18.18
C GLY A 233 55.38 -37.45 17.72
N ASP A 234 56.30 -36.48 17.75
CA ASP A 234 57.67 -36.35 17.20
C ASP A 234 57.79 -36.48 15.66
N ASN A 235 57.88 -35.33 14.99
CA ASN A 235 58.88 -34.96 13.97
C ASN A 235 58.56 -33.52 13.48
N ARG A 236 59.47 -32.55 13.64
CA ARG A 236 60.52 -32.12 12.68
C ARG A 236 59.94 -31.66 11.33
N ASP A 237 60.36 -30.60 10.68
CA ASP A 237 61.36 -29.54 10.86
C ASP A 237 61.06 -28.55 9.71
N GLY A 238 61.39 -27.26 9.87
CA GLY A 238 61.55 -26.31 8.74
C GLY A 238 60.53 -25.21 8.65
#